data_AF-A0A6A6W251-F1
#
_entry.id   AF-A0A6A6W251-F1
#
_cell.length_a   1.000
_cell.length_b   1.000
_cell.length_c   1.000
_cell.angle_alpha   90.00
_cell.angle_beta   90.00
_cell.angle_gamma   90.00
#
_symmetry.space_group_name_H-M   'P 1'
#
loop_
_entity.id
_entity.type
_entity.pdbx_description
1 polymer ?
#
loop_
_entity_poly.entity_id
_entity_poly.type
_entity_poly.pdbx_seq_one_letter_code
_entity_poly.pdbx_strand_id
1 'polypeptide(L)'
;MPTTTTTTSPSPWSQFPTVQHPAPFITAEQTLTTLQSSSTSSTNTTPSPPLPLLLIDVRRNDYLGGAIKGSLNLPAETFHANRAELYELCRRAGVAEVVFYCVQGVDEGV
;
A
#
# COMPACT_ATOMS: atom_id res chain seq x y z
N MET A 1 -22.75 -35.71 -26.66
CA MET A 1 -21.62 -34.84 -26.28
C MET A 1 -22.15 -33.41 -26.17
N PRO A 2 -22.46 -32.88 -24.98
CA PRO A 2 -22.79 -31.47 -24.85
C PRO A 2 -21.50 -30.63 -24.81
N THR A 3 -21.41 -29.65 -25.70
CA THR A 3 -20.32 -28.67 -25.77
C THR A 3 -20.44 -27.71 -24.58
N THR A 4 -19.49 -27.75 -23.65
CA THR A 4 -19.37 -26.77 -22.57
C THR A 4 -18.87 -25.44 -23.13
N THR A 5 -19.75 -24.46 -23.24
CA THR A 5 -19.38 -23.05 -23.47
C THR A 5 -18.73 -22.50 -22.20
N THR A 6 -17.43 -22.22 -22.25
CA THR A 6 -16.69 -21.55 -21.16
C THR A 6 -17.12 -20.08 -21.11
N THR A 7 -18.05 -19.74 -20.23
CA THR A 7 -18.38 -18.34 -19.91
C THR A 7 -17.20 -17.73 -19.16
N THR A 8 -16.36 -16.95 -19.85
CA THR A 8 -15.31 -16.13 -19.22
C THR A 8 -15.99 -15.08 -18.34
N SER A 9 -16.00 -15.28 -17.03
CA SER A 9 -16.40 -14.25 -16.08
C SER A 9 -15.41 -13.08 -16.19
N PRO A 10 -15.89 -11.82 -16.26
CA PRO A 10 -14.99 -10.68 -16.28
C PRO A 10 -14.15 -10.66 -15.01
N SER A 11 -12.87 -10.32 -15.15
CA SER A 11 -11.97 -10.12 -14.01
C SER A 11 -12.63 -9.15 -13.02
N PRO A 12 -12.60 -9.42 -11.70
CA PRO A 12 -13.16 -8.54 -10.69
C PRO A 12 -12.62 -7.10 -10.78
N TRP A 13 -11.42 -6.92 -11.34
CA TRP A 13 -10.79 -5.61 -11.50
C TRP A 13 -11.37 -4.76 -12.64
N SER A 14 -12.15 -5.36 -13.54
CA SER A 14 -12.74 -4.68 -14.71
C SER A 14 -13.78 -3.63 -14.35
N GLN A 15 -14.24 -3.60 -13.09
CA GLN A 15 -15.18 -2.60 -12.58
C GLN A 15 -14.53 -1.25 -12.25
N PHE A 16 -13.20 -1.20 -12.15
CA PHE A 16 -12.45 0.00 -11.77
C PHE A 16 -12.01 0.79 -13.01
N PRO A 17 -11.83 2.12 -12.87
CA PRO A 17 -11.29 2.94 -13.96
C PRO A 17 -9.89 2.47 -14.36
N THR A 18 -9.56 2.63 -15.64
CA THR A 18 -8.20 2.40 -16.14
C THR A 18 -7.20 3.30 -15.41
N VAL A 19 -6.02 2.76 -15.13
CA VAL A 19 -4.90 3.49 -14.52
C VAL A 19 -4.58 4.72 -15.35
N GLN A 20 -4.65 5.91 -14.75
CA GLN A 20 -4.32 7.17 -15.42
C GLN A 20 -2.86 7.57 -15.18
N HIS A 21 -2.32 7.22 -14.01
CA HIS A 21 -0.95 7.56 -13.60
C HIS A 21 -0.32 6.37 -12.87
N PRO A 22 0.80 5.82 -13.36
CA PRO A 22 1.55 4.82 -12.60
C PRO A 22 2.20 5.48 -11.39
N ALA A 23 2.19 4.78 -10.25
CA ALA A 23 2.91 5.23 -9.07
C ALA A 23 4.42 4.90 -9.22
N PRO A 24 5.33 5.77 -8.76
CA PRO A 24 6.74 5.45 -8.71
C PRO A 24 7.00 4.30 -7.73
N PHE A 25 8.02 3.50 -8.02
CA PHE A 25 8.48 2.43 -7.14
C PHE A 25 9.58 2.93 -6.20
N ILE A 26 9.58 2.41 -4.97
CA ILE A 26 10.62 2.62 -3.97
C ILE A 26 11.17 1.26 -3.56
N THR A 27 12.49 1.15 -3.40
CA THR A 27 13.10 -0.12 -2.98
C THR A 27 12.92 -0.36 -1.49
N ALA A 28 13.11 -1.61 -1.06
CA ALA A 28 13.06 -1.97 0.34
C ALA A 28 14.13 -1.23 1.15
N GLU A 29 15.34 -1.06 0.60
CA GLU A 29 16.47 -0.37 1.23
C GLU A 29 16.17 1.11 1.41
N GLN A 30 15.59 1.76 0.39
CA GLN A 30 15.18 3.15 0.44
C GLN A 30 14.09 3.35 1.51
N THR A 31 13.07 2.49 1.50
CA THR A 31 11.98 2.51 2.48
C THR A 31 12.52 2.35 3.91
N LEU A 32 13.42 1.39 4.13
CA LEU A 32 14.06 1.18 5.42
C LEU A 32 14.87 2.39 5.88
N THR A 33 15.64 3.00 4.97
CA THR A 33 16.42 4.22 5.25
C THR A 33 15.51 5.34 5.75
N THR A 34 14.39 5.60 5.06
CA THR A 34 13.42 6.63 5.44
C THR A 34 12.80 6.37 6.82
N LEU A 35 12.43 5.13 7.12
CA LEU A 35 11.90 4.75 8.44
C LEU A 35 12.92 4.95 9.56
N GLN A 36 14.18 4.57 9.32
CA GLN A 36 15.25 4.70 10.31
C GLN A 36 15.58 6.17 10.59
N SER A 37 15.66 7.02 9.57
CA SER A 37 15.89 8.46 9.72
C SER A 37 14.80 9.16 10.53
N SER A 38 13.55 8.70 10.44
CA SER A 38 12.44 9.23 11.24
C SER A 38 12.48 8.79 12.71
N SER A 39 13.11 7.65 13.00
CA SER A 39 13.15 7.05 14.34
C SER A 39 14.30 7.59 15.22
N THR A 40 15.35 8.13 14.62
CA THR A 40 16.56 8.61 15.33
C THR A 40 16.46 10.04 15.85
N SER A 41 15.38 10.78 15.58
CA SER A 41 15.16 12.15 16.08
C SER A 41 14.55 12.21 17.49
N SER A 42 14.84 11.21 18.33
CA SER A 42 14.37 11.11 19.72
C SER A 42 15.50 11.41 20.70
N THR A 43 16.01 12.65 20.69
CA THR A 43 16.78 13.19 21.81
C THR A 43 16.14 14.49 22.27
N ASN A 44 15.45 14.43 23.41
CA ASN A 44 14.96 15.50 24.28
C ASN A 44 14.48 16.83 23.65
N THR A 45 13.18 17.12 23.88
CA THR A 45 12.60 18.48 24.03
C THR A 45 12.00 19.17 22.79
N THR A 46 11.72 18.46 21.69
CA THR A 46 10.95 19.07 20.56
C THR A 46 9.88 18.10 20.05
N PRO A 47 8.64 18.55 19.79
CA PRO A 47 7.64 17.70 19.14
C PRO A 47 8.20 17.22 17.80
N SER A 48 8.39 15.91 17.67
CA SER A 48 8.83 15.27 16.44
C SER A 48 7.93 15.73 15.28
N PRO A 49 8.49 16.10 14.12
CA PRO A 49 7.68 16.31 12.93
C PRO A 49 6.86 15.04 12.62
N PRO A 50 5.72 15.20 11.92
CA PRO A 50 4.85 14.08 11.56
C PRO A 50 5.64 13.00 10.81
N LEU A 51 5.23 11.73 10.98
CA LEU A 51 5.85 10.59 10.33
C LEU A 51 5.95 10.86 8.82
N PRO A 52 7.16 10.93 8.23
CA PRO A 52 7.30 11.29 6.83
C PRO A 52 6.70 10.23 5.91
N LEU A 53 6.61 8.98 6.37
CA LEU A 53 6.25 7.82 5.56
C LEU A 53 5.25 6.91 6.28
N LEU A 54 4.14 6.59 5.61
CA LEU A 54 3.15 5.60 6.03
C LEU A 54 3.21 4.37 5.12
N LEU A 55 3.30 3.18 5.73
CA LEU A 55 3.23 1.91 5.02
C LEU A 55 1.81 1.35 5.01
N ILE A 56 1.33 1.01 3.82
CA ILE A 56 0.04 0.36 3.61
C ILE A 56 0.27 -1.05 3.08
N ASP A 57 -0.18 -2.02 3.85
CA ASP A 57 -0.18 -3.44 3.50
C ASP A 57 -1.47 -3.77 2.75
N VAL A 58 -1.40 -4.05 1.45
CA VAL A 58 -2.60 -4.35 0.62
C VAL A 58 -2.94 -5.84 0.54
N ARG A 59 -2.30 -6.66 1.37
CA ARG A 59 -2.58 -8.10 1.51
C ARG A 59 -3.94 -8.37 2.14
N ARG A 60 -4.43 -9.61 2.00
CA ARG A 60 -5.72 -10.07 2.54
C ARG A 60 -5.55 -10.65 3.94
N ASN A 61 -5.40 -11.97 4.07
CA ASN A 61 -5.22 -12.69 5.34
C ASN A 61 -3.79 -13.21 5.50
N ASP A 62 -2.98 -13.07 4.47
CA ASP A 62 -1.57 -13.43 4.37
C ASP A 62 -0.66 -12.50 5.21
N TYR A 63 -1.19 -11.42 5.79
CA TYR A 63 -0.47 -10.60 6.79
C TYR A 63 -0.42 -11.25 8.19
N LEU A 64 -1.25 -12.26 8.47
CA LEU A 64 -1.35 -12.88 9.79
C LEU A 64 -0.05 -13.60 10.22
N GLY A 65 0.80 -13.99 9.25
CA GLY A 65 2.12 -14.57 9.51
C GLY A 65 3.22 -13.54 9.81
N GLY A 66 2.89 -12.24 9.74
CA GLY A 66 3.82 -11.14 9.97
C GLY A 66 3.58 -9.98 9.00
N ALA A 67 3.64 -8.76 9.53
CA ALA A 67 3.55 -7.51 8.79
C ALA A 67 4.64 -6.54 9.24
N ILE A 68 4.93 -5.52 8.42
CA ILE A 68 5.93 -4.52 8.76
C ILE A 68 5.41 -3.73 9.97
N LYS A 69 6.25 -3.57 11.01
CA LYS A 69 5.84 -2.88 12.23
C LYS A 69 5.40 -1.44 11.90
N GLY A 70 4.18 -1.09 12.31
CA GLY A 70 3.60 0.23 12.05
C GLY A 70 2.90 0.38 10.70
N SER A 71 2.84 -0.67 9.87
CA SER A 71 2.01 -0.66 8.65
C SER A 71 0.52 -0.75 8.98
N LEU A 72 -0.32 -0.10 8.17
CA LEU A 72 -1.77 -0.26 8.19
C LEU A 72 -2.20 -1.26 7.12
N ASN A 73 -3.01 -2.26 7.48
CA ASN A 73 -3.54 -3.21 6.50
C ASN A 73 -4.84 -2.68 5.87
N LEU A 74 -4.82 -2.52 4.54
CA LEU A 74 -5.97 -2.12 3.72
C LEU A 74 -6.00 -3.00 2.46
N PRO A 75 -6.73 -4.13 2.48
CA PRO A 75 -6.78 -5.07 1.37
C PRO A 75 -7.16 -4.40 0.04
N ALA A 76 -6.49 -4.80 -1.06
CA ALA A 76 -6.69 -4.20 -2.37
C ALA A 76 -8.16 -4.19 -2.85
N GLU A 77 -8.96 -5.17 -2.45
CA GLU A 77 -10.38 -5.28 -2.81
C GLU A 77 -11.25 -4.15 -2.24
N THR A 78 -10.91 -3.63 -1.06
CA THR A 78 -11.64 -2.54 -0.40
C THR A 78 -10.92 -1.20 -0.54
N PHE A 79 -9.68 -1.20 -1.02
CA PHE A 79 -8.85 0.00 -1.15
C PHE A 79 -9.52 1.10 -1.98
N HIS A 80 -10.04 0.77 -3.17
CA HIS A 80 -10.63 1.78 -4.04
C HIS A 80 -11.82 2.49 -3.39
N ALA A 81 -12.65 1.77 -2.61
CA ALA A 81 -13.77 2.35 -1.89
C ALA A 81 -13.33 3.29 -0.76
N ASN A 82 -12.22 2.99 -0.08
CA ASN A 82 -11.72 3.72 1.10
C ASN A 82 -10.62 4.76 0.80
N ARG A 83 -10.33 5.01 -0.48
CA ARG A 83 -9.19 5.86 -0.89
C ARG A 83 -9.33 7.31 -0.43
N ALA A 84 -10.55 7.82 -0.33
CA ALA A 84 -10.82 9.20 0.09
C ALA A 84 -10.56 9.38 1.59
N GLU A 85 -11.01 8.42 2.39
CA GLU A 85 -10.81 8.36 3.84
C GLU A 85 -9.33 8.22 4.18
N LEU A 86 -8.60 7.38 3.44
CA LEU A 86 -7.16 7.26 3.58
C LEU A 86 -6.44 8.58 3.27
N TYR A 87 -6.83 9.25 2.19
CA TYR A 87 -6.27 10.56 1.83
C TYR A 87 -6.47 11.59 2.94
N GLU A 88 -7.71 11.71 3.46
CA GLU A 88 -8.01 12.64 4.55
C GLU A 88 -7.27 12.29 5.84
N LEU A 89 -7.12 11.00 6.14
CA LEU A 89 -6.33 10.54 7.29
C LEU A 89 -4.87 10.98 7.15
N CYS A 90 -4.23 10.69 6.01
CA CYS A 90 -2.84 11.07 5.74
C CYS A 90 -2.65 12.58 5.81
N ARG A 91 -3.56 13.35 5.19
CA ARG A 91 -3.54 14.81 5.19
C ARG A 91 -3.64 15.40 6.59
N ARG A 92 -4.54 14.87 7.43
CA ARG A 92 -4.71 15.32 8.82
C ARG A 92 -3.56 14.90 9.73
N ALA A 93 -2.97 13.74 9.47
CA ALA A 93 -1.82 13.23 10.21
C ALA A 93 -0.49 13.90 9.79
N GLY A 94 -0.49 14.72 8.74
CA GLY A 94 0.71 15.36 8.21
C GLY A 94 1.68 14.36 7.55
N VAL A 95 1.16 13.23 7.06
CA VAL A 95 1.96 12.21 6.35
C VAL A 95 2.36 12.77 5.00
N ALA A 96 3.67 12.80 4.72
CA ALA A 96 4.20 13.32 3.48
C ALA A 96 4.18 12.28 2.34
N GLU A 97 4.43 11.01 2.67
CA GLU A 97 4.58 9.93 1.70
C GLU A 97 3.82 8.67 2.15
N VAL A 98 3.20 7.97 1.20
CA VAL A 98 2.47 6.72 1.44
C VAL A 98 3.01 5.65 0.50
N VAL A 99 3.45 4.53 1.07
CA VAL A 99 4.03 3.40 0.33
C VAL A 99 3.11 2.19 0.45
N PHE A 100 2.71 1.63 -0.69
CA PHE A 100 1.88 0.43 -0.76
C PHE A 100 2.75 -0.80 -1.05
N TYR A 101 2.50 -1.90 -0.34
CA TYR A 101 3.18 -3.18 -0.59
C TYR A 101 2.24 -4.37 -0.52
N CYS A 102 2.55 -5.44 -1.28
CA CYS A 102 1.81 -6.70 -1.32
C CYS A 102 2.76 -7.91 -1.27
N VAL A 103 2.22 -9.14 -1.12
CA VAL A 103 3.00 -10.36 -1.43
C VAL A 103 3.09 -10.46 -2.94
N GLN A 104 4.32 -10.53 -3.45
CA GLN A 104 4.65 -10.46 -4.86
C GLN A 104 3.64 -11.15 -5.80
N GLY A 105 3.16 -10.41 -6.79
CA GLY A 105 3.20 -10.91 -8.16
C GLY A 105 4.45 -10.32 -8.78
N VAL A 106 5.38 -11.16 -9.21
CA VAL A 106 6.52 -10.78 -10.03
C VAL A 106 5.99 -9.90 -11.17
N ASP A 107 6.52 -8.69 -11.32
CA ASP A 107 6.36 -7.98 -12.59
C ASP A 107 7.25 -8.74 -13.58
N GLU A 108 6.63 -9.51 -14.48
CA GLU A 108 7.34 -10.16 -15.59
C GLU A 108 7.81 -9.06 -16.54
N GLY A 109 9.01 -8.51 -16.32
CA GLY A 109 9.75 -7.77 -17.35
C GLY A 109 10.44 -6.49 -16.90
N VAL A 110 11.64 -6.64 -16.34
CA VAL A 110 12.81 -5.79 -16.66
C VAL A 110 13.86 -6.68 -17.31
#